data_AF-A0A1V5P2K5-F1
#
_entry.id   AF-A0A1V5P2K5-F1
#
_cell.length_a   1.000
_cell.length_b   1.000
_cell.length_c   1.000
_cell.angle_alpha   90.00
_cell.angle_beta   90.00
_cell.angle_gamma   90.00
#
_symmetry.space_group_name_H-M   'P 1'
#
loop_
_entity.id
_entity.type
_entity.pdbx_description
1 polymer ?
#
loop_
_entity_poly.entity_id
_entity_poly.type
_entity_poly.pdbx_seq_one_letter_code
_entity_poly.pdbx_strand_id
1 'polypeptide(L)'
;MAAVDLAVQLRREDGDEVSCFAVKTRDLPVKPFGAKFTFEHDPDGELRTARFFGTGAPSGTLPAIEEAQLCIKLELHGSVNQSRIVEMVKDAAGIGRNTTLKAIRAMVEAGELIESESANQKFYALAEDGSGDG
;
A
#
# COMPACT_ATOMS: atom_id res chain seq x y z
N MET A 1 -23.08 11.72 -17.88
CA MET A 1 -21.92 11.97 -17.00
C MET A 1 -21.16 10.66 -16.90
N ALA A 2 -19.93 10.59 -17.42
CA ALA A 2 -19.07 9.44 -17.17
C ALA A 2 -18.58 9.57 -15.72
N ALA A 3 -19.05 8.69 -14.85
CA ALA A 3 -18.49 8.58 -13.51
C ALA A 3 -17.08 7.99 -13.64
N VAL A 4 -16.10 8.63 -13.01
CA VAL A 4 -14.74 8.06 -12.93
C VAL A 4 -14.77 7.01 -11.84
N ASP A 5 -14.72 5.74 -12.24
CA ASP A 5 -14.82 4.59 -11.32
C ASP A 5 -13.46 4.24 -10.67
N LEU A 6 -12.34 4.64 -11.30
CA LEU A 6 -10.98 4.43 -10.78
C LEU A 6 -10.04 5.54 -11.26
N ALA A 7 -9.24 6.09 -10.34
CA ALA A 7 -8.12 6.98 -10.64
C ALA A 7 -6.83 6.39 -10.06
N VAL A 8 -5.77 6.34 -10.87
CA VAL A 8 -4.47 5.76 -10.49
C VAL A 8 -3.37 6.79 -10.69
N GLN A 9 -2.53 7.00 -9.67
CA GLN A 9 -1.29 7.76 -9.81
C GLN A 9 -0.17 6.81 -10.23
N LEU A 10 0.56 7.21 -11.28
CA LEU A 10 1.72 6.49 -11.79
C LEU A 10 2.98 7.24 -11.41
N ARG A 11 3.95 6.52 -10.83
CA ARG A 11 5.30 7.03 -10.62
C ARG A 11 6.30 6.15 -11.35
N ARG A 12 7.19 6.78 -12.12
CA ARG A 12 8.36 6.15 -12.76
C ARG A 12 9.59 6.69 -12.06
N GLU A 13 10.41 5.82 -11.50
CA GLU A 13 11.69 6.21 -10.92
C GLU A 13 12.84 6.02 -11.90
N ASP A 14 12.83 4.98 -12.76
CA ASP A 14 13.59 4.85 -14.01
C ASP A 14 13.18 3.54 -14.74
N GLY A 15 13.12 3.53 -16.08
CA GLY A 15 12.75 2.33 -16.89
C GLY A 15 11.25 2.18 -17.22
N ASP A 16 10.86 0.98 -17.70
CA ASP A 16 9.49 0.67 -18.20
C ASP A 16 8.51 0.21 -17.10
N GLU A 17 9.00 0.04 -15.88
CA GLU A 17 8.20 -0.40 -14.73
C GLU A 17 7.55 0.80 -14.04
N VAL A 18 6.26 0.68 -13.74
CA VAL A 18 5.46 1.68 -13.03
C VAL A 18 4.84 1.08 -11.78
N SER A 19 4.90 1.85 -10.70
CA SER A 19 4.11 1.57 -9.51
C SER A 19 2.76 2.28 -9.63
N CYS A 20 1.69 1.50 -9.51
CA CYS A 20 0.31 1.97 -9.62
C CYS A 20 -0.32 2.09 -8.23
N PHE A 21 -0.76 3.29 -7.85
CA PHE A 21 -1.47 3.54 -6.59
C PHE A 21 -2.88 4.02 -6.88
N ALA A 22 -3.89 3.37 -6.28
CA ALA A 22 -5.25 3.84 -6.38
C ALA A 22 -5.43 5.13 -5.56
N VAL A 23 -5.91 6.19 -6.21
CA VAL A 23 -6.16 7.50 -5.60
C VAL A 23 -7.64 7.64 -5.23
N LYS A 24 -8.51 6.89 -5.91
CA LYS A 24 -9.95 6.84 -5.65
C LYS A 24 -10.54 5.51 -6.14
N THR A 25 -11.26 4.81 -5.26
CA THR A 25 -11.96 3.55 -5.54
C THR A 25 -13.36 3.60 -4.93
N ARG A 26 -14.38 3.15 -5.65
CA ARG A 26 -15.77 3.15 -5.14
C ARG A 26 -16.23 1.81 -4.58
N ASP A 27 -15.83 0.69 -5.19
CA ASP A 27 -16.42 -0.61 -4.88
C ASP A 27 -15.42 -1.63 -4.33
N LEU A 28 -14.24 -1.74 -4.95
CA LEU A 28 -13.18 -2.62 -4.46
C LEU A 28 -11.86 -1.84 -4.31
N PRO A 29 -11.20 -1.93 -3.14
CA PRO A 29 -9.85 -1.40 -2.99
C PRO A 29 -8.91 -2.15 -3.95
N VAL A 30 -8.32 -1.41 -4.88
CA VAL A 30 -7.29 -1.93 -5.79
C VAL A 30 -5.96 -1.86 -5.06
N LYS A 31 -5.42 -3.03 -4.70
CA LYS A 31 -4.10 -3.12 -4.07
C LYS A 31 -3.04 -2.49 -4.98
N PRO A 32 -2.02 -1.80 -4.44
CA PRO A 32 -0.88 -1.35 -5.25
C PRO A 32 -0.30 -2.52 -6.05
N PHE A 33 0.02 -2.27 -7.32
CA PHE A 33 0.57 -3.29 -8.21
C PHE A 33 1.66 -2.71 -9.10
N GLY A 34 2.64 -3.55 -9.44
CA GLY A 34 3.61 -3.25 -10.49
C GLY A 34 2.99 -3.51 -11.86
N ALA A 35 3.24 -2.61 -12.80
CA ALA A 35 2.93 -2.84 -14.20
C ALA A 35 4.08 -2.41 -15.09
N LYS A 36 4.17 -3.01 -16.27
CA LYS A 36 4.94 -2.40 -17.36
C LYS A 36 4.07 -1.40 -18.08
N PHE A 37 4.61 -0.20 -18.29
CA PHE A 37 3.96 0.85 -19.06
C PHE A 37 4.70 1.05 -20.38
N THR A 38 4.02 0.83 -21.49
CA THR A 38 4.56 1.13 -22.82
C THR A 38 3.66 2.12 -23.54
N PHE A 39 4.25 3.00 -24.33
CA PHE A 39 3.51 3.97 -25.12
C PHE A 39 4.14 4.19 -26.50
N GLU A 40 3.31 4.66 -27.43
CA GLU A 40 3.72 5.03 -28.78
C GLU A 40 3.24 6.46 -29.04
N HIS A 41 4.10 7.26 -29.66
CA HIS A 41 3.72 8.56 -30.20
C HIS A 41 3.34 8.44 -31.68
N ASP A 42 2.51 9.35 -32.16
CA ASP A 42 2.31 9.54 -33.58
C ASP A 42 3.44 10.39 -34.20
N PRO A 43 3.45 10.58 -35.54
CA PRO A 43 4.48 11.39 -36.21
C PRO A 43 4.55 12.86 -35.77
N ASP A 44 3.47 13.40 -35.20
CA ASP A 44 3.41 14.77 -34.67
C ASP A 44 3.89 14.86 -33.22
N GLY A 45 4.25 13.71 -32.62
CA GLY A 45 4.74 13.62 -31.24
C GLY A 45 3.64 13.48 -30.20
N GLU A 46 2.38 13.35 -30.62
CA GLU A 46 1.26 13.19 -29.71
C GLU A 46 1.14 11.75 -29.22
N LEU A 47 0.61 11.55 -28.01
CA LEU A 47 0.44 10.21 -27.44
C LEU A 47 -0.64 9.44 -28.22
N ARG A 48 -0.23 8.39 -28.95
CA ARG A 48 -1.13 7.59 -29.77
C ARG A 48 -1.68 6.36 -29.04
N THR A 49 -0.80 5.64 -28.35
CA THR A 49 -1.15 4.41 -27.64
C THR A 49 -0.47 4.41 -26.27
N ALA A 50 -1.19 3.96 -25.24
CA ALA A 50 -0.63 3.67 -23.91
C ALA A 50 -1.16 2.33 -23.42
N ARG A 51 -0.28 1.46 -22.93
CA ARG A 51 -0.63 0.10 -22.47
C ARG A 51 -0.01 -0.18 -21.11
N PHE A 52 -0.80 -0.87 -20.27
CA PHE A 52 -0.37 -1.43 -18.99
C PHE A 52 -0.36 -2.95 -19.09
N PHE A 53 0.74 -3.58 -18.69
CA PHE A 53 0.83 -5.02 -18.54
C PHE A 53 1.03 -5.34 -17.07
N GLY A 54 0.13 -6.12 -16.47
CA GLY A 54 0.33 -6.61 -15.11
C GLY A 54 1.55 -7.53 -15.05
N THR A 55 2.57 -7.18 -14.27
CA THR A 55 3.81 -7.98 -14.16
C THR A 55 3.82 -8.91 -12.96
N GLY A 56 2.74 -8.97 -12.17
CA GLY A 56 2.74 -9.68 -10.89
C GLY A 56 3.30 -8.81 -9.76
N ALA A 57 3.80 -9.43 -8.68
CA ALA A 57 4.40 -8.69 -7.56
C ALA A 57 5.54 -7.78 -8.06
N PRO A 58 5.65 -6.53 -7.57
CA PRO A 58 6.62 -5.56 -8.07
C PRO A 58 8.04 -6.11 -7.96
N SER A 59 8.85 -5.98 -9.01
CA SER A 59 10.26 -6.36 -8.94
C SER A 59 11.09 -5.22 -8.35
N GLY A 60 11.37 -5.34 -7.05
CA GLY A 60 12.22 -4.42 -6.30
C GLY A 60 12.06 -4.70 -4.81
N THR A 61 13.17 -4.77 -4.07
CA THR A 61 13.11 -4.88 -2.60
C THR A 61 12.64 -3.54 -2.06
N LEU A 62 11.39 -3.47 -1.60
CA LEU A 62 10.93 -2.35 -0.79
C LEU A 62 11.91 -2.16 0.39
N PRO A 63 12.16 -0.91 0.83
CA PRO A 63 12.83 -0.69 2.10
C PRO A 63 12.10 -1.48 3.19
N ALA A 64 12.83 -2.17 4.06
CA ALA A 64 12.23 -3.11 5.01
C ALA A 64 11.17 -2.47 5.95
N ILE A 65 11.19 -1.14 6.13
CA ILE A 65 10.13 -0.44 6.87
C ILE A 65 8.84 -0.37 6.03
N GLU A 66 8.93 0.00 4.76
CA GLU A 66 7.78 0.10 3.86
C GLU A 66 7.16 -1.27 3.57
N GLU A 67 8.00 -2.31 3.45
CA GLU A 67 7.54 -3.69 3.33
C GLU A 67 6.79 -4.17 4.58
N ALA A 68 7.28 -3.80 5.77
CA ALA A 68 6.58 -4.07 7.02
C ALA A 68 5.26 -3.31 7.11
N GLN A 69 5.20 -2.04 6.70
CA GLN A 69 3.96 -1.25 6.66
C GLN A 69 2.94 -1.87 5.71
N LEU A 70 3.38 -2.30 4.52
CA LEU A 70 2.53 -2.97 3.56
C LEU A 70 1.98 -4.28 4.12
N CYS A 71 2.83 -5.10 4.75
CA CYS A 71 2.41 -6.34 5.41
C CYS A 71 1.36 -6.07 6.50
N ILE A 72 1.58 -5.06 7.34
CA ILE A 72 0.61 -4.67 8.37
C ILE A 72 -0.73 -4.28 7.74
N LYS A 73 -0.74 -3.44 6.70
CA LYS A 73 -1.98 -3.03 6.02
C LYS A 73 -2.74 -4.19 5.38
N LEU A 74 -2.03 -5.21 4.90
CA LEU A 74 -2.63 -6.35 4.20
C LEU A 74 -3.16 -7.43 5.15
N GLU A 75 -2.46 -7.67 6.26
CA GLU A 75 -2.68 -8.82 7.13
C GLU A 75 -3.32 -8.46 8.48
N LEU A 76 -3.27 -7.19 8.90
CA LEU A 76 -3.88 -6.75 10.16
C LEU A 76 -5.40 -6.68 10.03
N HIS A 77 -6.09 -7.55 10.76
CA HIS A 77 -7.55 -7.55 10.87
C HIS A 77 -7.98 -7.32 12.33
N GLY A 78 -8.77 -6.28 12.55
CA GLY A 78 -9.21 -5.88 13.88
C GLY A 78 -8.09 -5.33 14.75
N SER A 79 -8.33 -5.30 16.06
CA SER A 79 -7.36 -4.81 17.06
C SER A 79 -6.48 -5.94 17.55
N VAL A 80 -5.17 -5.85 17.27
CA VAL A 80 -4.20 -6.91 17.54
C VAL A 80 -3.05 -6.36 18.39
N ASN A 81 -2.56 -7.18 19.33
CA ASN A 81 -1.44 -6.76 20.17
C ASN A 81 -0.12 -6.65 19.39
N GLN A 82 0.80 -5.82 19.88
CA GLN A 82 2.07 -5.55 19.22
C GLN A 82 2.89 -6.81 18.90
N SER A 83 2.94 -7.77 19.84
CA SER A 83 3.75 -8.99 19.69
C SER A 83 3.24 -9.85 18.53
N ARG A 84 1.91 -9.91 18.35
CA ARG A 84 1.30 -10.67 17.28
C ARG A 84 1.51 -10.02 15.91
N ILE A 85 1.53 -8.69 15.83
CA ILE A 85 1.91 -7.97 14.61
C ILE A 85 3.37 -8.26 14.22
N VAL A 86 4.26 -8.32 15.20
CA VAL A 86 5.67 -8.67 14.97
C VAL A 86 5.83 -10.10 14.43
N GLU A 87 5.10 -11.08 14.99
CA GLU A 87 5.08 -12.45 14.48
C GLU A 87 4.55 -12.50 13.04
N MET A 88 3.42 -11.86 12.79
CA MET A 88 2.79 -11.79 11.47
C MET A 88 3.73 -11.22 10.40
N VAL A 89 4.38 -10.09 10.69
CA VAL A 89 5.32 -9.44 9.75
C VAL A 89 6.58 -10.29 9.54
N LYS A 90 7.04 -10.99 10.58
CA LYS A 90 8.18 -11.91 10.46
C LYS A 90 7.82 -13.12 9.60
N ASP A 91 6.64 -13.69 9.76
CA ASP A 91 6.20 -14.87 9.02
C ASP A 91 5.93 -14.55 7.55
N ALA A 92 5.38 -13.37 7.26
CA ALA A 92 5.04 -12.97 5.89
C ALA A 92 6.23 -12.42 5.09
N ALA A 93 7.12 -11.65 5.72
CA ALA A 93 8.17 -10.89 5.02
C ALA A 93 9.59 -11.14 5.58
N GLY A 94 9.75 -11.96 6.62
CA GLY A 94 11.06 -12.19 7.25
C GLY A 94 11.62 -10.99 8.01
N ILE A 95 10.82 -9.95 8.24
CA ILE A 95 11.28 -8.68 8.82
C ILE A 95 11.35 -8.79 10.35
N GLY A 96 12.47 -8.34 10.90
CA GLY A 96 12.73 -8.41 12.35
C GLY A 96 11.97 -7.36 13.17
N ARG A 97 11.74 -7.69 14.45
CA ARG A 97 11.00 -6.88 15.44
C ARG A 97 11.32 -5.39 15.40
N ASN A 98 12.60 -5.00 15.42
CA ASN A 98 12.97 -3.59 15.50
C ASN A 98 12.48 -2.77 14.30
N THR A 99 12.51 -3.37 13.12
CA THR A 99 12.00 -2.74 11.88
C THR A 99 10.48 -2.67 11.92
N THR A 100 9.81 -3.74 12.35
CA THR A 100 8.35 -3.75 12.53
C THR A 100 7.88 -2.69 13.52
N LEU A 101 8.58 -2.50 14.64
CA LEU A 101 8.23 -1.46 15.63
C LEU A 101 8.41 -0.05 15.07
N LYS A 102 9.43 0.18 14.22
CA LYS A 102 9.59 1.44 13.50
C LYS A 102 8.44 1.68 12.51
N ALA A 103 8.03 0.63 11.79
CA ALA A 103 6.89 0.68 10.87
C ALA A 103 5.59 1.02 11.61
N ILE A 104 5.29 0.33 12.72
CA ILE A 104 4.12 0.60 13.57
C ILE A 104 4.12 2.06 14.02
N ARG A 105 5.25 2.55 14.57
CA ARG A 105 5.36 3.92 15.02
C ARG A 105 5.11 4.93 13.89
N ALA A 106 5.72 4.73 12.73
CA ALA A 106 5.53 5.60 11.58
C ALA A 106 4.06 5.62 11.11
N MET A 107 3.38 4.47 11.13
CA MET A 107 1.96 4.39 10.77
C MET A 107 1.05 5.05 11.80
N VAL A 108 1.37 4.97 13.10
CA VAL A 108 0.64 5.71 14.14
C VAL A 108 0.84 7.21 13.98
N GLU A 109 2.08 7.67 13.75
CA GLU A 109 2.40 9.08 13.50
C GLU A 109 1.70 9.61 12.22
N ALA A 110 1.51 8.75 11.22
CA ALA A 110 0.77 9.06 9.99
C ALA A 110 -0.76 8.95 10.13
N GLY A 111 -1.28 8.49 11.27
CA GLY A 111 -2.72 8.29 11.50
C GLY A 111 -3.32 7.06 10.81
N GLU A 112 -2.49 6.14 10.32
CA GLU A 112 -2.91 4.91 9.63
C GLU A 112 -3.17 3.75 10.60
N LEU A 113 -2.57 3.79 11.79
CA LEU A 113 -2.85 2.89 12.90
C LEU A 113 -3.39 3.67 14.11
N ILE A 114 -4.40 3.12 14.74
CA ILE A 114 -4.90 3.57 16.04
C ILE A 114 -4.21 2.72 17.11
N GLU A 115 -3.43 3.37 17.98
CA GLU A 115 -2.85 2.76 19.17
C GLU A 115 -3.88 2.81 20.33
N SER A 116 -4.08 1.68 21.00
CA SER A 116 -4.86 1.59 22.24
C SER A 116 -4.11 0.76 23.29
N GLU A 117 -4.34 1.05 24.56
CA GLU A 117 -3.71 0.33 25.68
C GLU A 117 -4.78 -0.40 26.50
N SER A 118 -4.54 -1.69 26.76
CA SER A 118 -5.37 -2.50 27.65
C SER A 118 -4.49 -3.46 28.43
N ALA A 119 -4.71 -3.55 29.74
CA ALA A 119 -3.97 -4.43 30.65
C ALA A 119 -2.42 -4.37 30.46
N ASN A 120 -1.86 -3.16 30.41
CA ASN A 120 -0.43 -2.88 30.17
C ASN A 120 0.14 -3.42 28.83
N GLN A 121 -0.73 -3.69 27.85
CA GLN A 121 -0.34 -4.12 26.51
C GLN A 121 -0.86 -3.13 25.47
N LYS A 122 -0.05 -2.92 24.43
CA LYS A 122 -0.40 -2.08 23.29
C LYS A 122 -1.09 -2.90 22.20
N PHE A 123 -2.21 -2.39 21.73
CA PHE A 123 -3.02 -2.93 20.65
C PHE A 123 -3.09 -1.92 19.52
N TYR A 124 -3.09 -2.42 18.29
CA TYR A 124 -3.14 -1.62 17.09
C TYR A 124 -4.24 -2.14 16.18
N ALA A 125 -5.01 -1.21 15.63
CA ALA A 125 -5.97 -1.45 14.57
C ALA A 125 -5.71 -0.46 13.43
N LEU A 126 -6.07 -0.83 12.20
CA LEU A 126 -6.10 0.14 11.10
C LEU A 126 -7.11 1.23 11.43
N ALA A 127 -6.75 2.48 11.16
CA ALA A 127 -7.72 3.57 11.24
C ALA A 127 -8.83 3.29 10.22
N GLU A 128 -10.09 3.34 10.66
CA GLU A 128 -11.21 3.26 9.73
C GLU A 128 -11.18 4.52 8.87
N ASP A 129 -11.08 4.36 7.54
CA ASP A 129 -11.30 5.45 6.59
C ASP A 129 -12.68 6.03 6.92
N GLY A 130 -12.70 7.24 7.50
CA GLY A 130 -13.91 7.94 7.90
C GLY A 130 -14.79 8.26 6.69
N SER A 131 -15.50 7.26 6.17
CA SER A 131 -16.67 7.41 5.31
C SER A 131 -17.89 7.44 6.22
N GLY A 132 -17.99 8.52 7.01
CA GLY A 132 -19.19 8.85 7.75
C GLY A 132 -20.23 9.40 6.77
N ASP A 133 -21.31 8.65 6.59
CA ASP A 133 -22.56 9.08 5.99
C ASP A 133 -23.04 10.40 6.62
N GLY A 134 -23.52 11.31 5.78
CA GLY A 134 -24.18 12.57 6.15
C GLY A 134 -24.95 13.14 4.97
#